data_AF-A0A167FRN6-F1
#
_entry.id   AF-A0A167FRN6-F1
#
_cell.length_a   1.000
_cell.length_b   1.000
_cell.length_c   1.000
_cell.angle_alpha   90.00
_cell.angle_beta   90.00
_cell.angle_gamma   90.00
#
_symmetry.space_group_name_H-M   'P 1'
#
loop_
_entity.id
_entity.type
_entity.pdbx_description
1 polymer ?
#
loop_
_entity_poly.entity_id
_entity_poly.type
_entity_poly.pdbx_seq_one_letter_code
_entity_poly.pdbx_strand_id
1 'polypeptide(L)'
;MDQTKQVSISQLYPRLTVYSEENYRGARRIYTGNLGIRNLENILDGIESLRFFSTSSNATLVLFTGTRFRGNFRILRGNQNIADLDDYLAGRDVESLISTNQRLTLAQIRNIRNTGQLPSGYRLI
;
A
#
# COMPACT_ATOMS: atom_id res chain seq x y z
N MET A 1 -29.45 -26.05 22.02
CA MET A 1 -29.35 -24.85 21.17
C MET A 1 -27.92 -24.34 21.31
N ASP A 2 -27.11 -24.61 20.29
CA ASP A 2 -25.71 -24.22 20.28
C ASP A 2 -25.62 -22.78 19.76
N GLN A 3 -25.22 -21.84 20.63
CA GLN A 3 -25.05 -20.45 20.23
C GLN A 3 -23.69 -20.30 19.54
N THR A 4 -23.72 -20.26 18.21
CA THR A 4 -22.56 -19.87 17.41
C THR A 4 -22.18 -18.44 17.76
N LYS A 5 -21.15 -18.30 18.59
CA LYS A 5 -20.51 -17.02 18.93
C LYS A 5 -20.01 -16.37 17.63
N GLN A 6 -20.73 -15.39 17.12
CA GLN A 6 -20.25 -14.54 16.03
C GLN A 6 -19.00 -13.80 16.54
N VAL A 7 -17.83 -14.31 16.18
CA VAL A 7 -16.58 -13.58 16.38
C VAL A 7 -16.57 -12.47 15.32
N SER A 8 -16.95 -11.26 15.73
CA SER A 8 -16.72 -10.07 14.92
C SER A 8 -15.21 -9.79 14.91
N ILE A 9 -14.50 -10.37 13.94
CA ILE A 9 -13.09 -10.06 13.71
C ILE A 9 -13.07 -8.64 13.15
N SER A 10 -12.64 -7.66 13.93
CA SER A 10 -12.50 -6.29 13.43
C SER A 10 -11.46 -6.28 12.30
N GLN A 11 -11.93 -6.11 11.06
CA GLN A 11 -11.08 -6.01 9.88
C GLN A 11 -10.28 -4.69 9.98
N LEU A 12 -8.96 -4.79 10.11
CA LEU A 12 -8.09 -3.62 10.06
C LEU A 12 -8.04 -3.07 8.62
N TYR A 13 -8.35 -1.78 8.48
CA TYR A 13 -8.24 -1.03 7.23
C TYR A 13 -7.00 -0.13 7.24
N PRO A 14 -6.41 0.17 6.06
CA PRO A 14 -6.79 -0.30 4.73
C PRO A 14 -6.47 -1.79 4.53
N ARG A 15 -7.07 -2.40 3.52
CA ARG A 15 -6.69 -3.70 2.96
C ARG A 15 -5.93 -3.44 1.66
N LEU A 16 -4.66 -3.81 1.63
CA LEU A 16 -3.81 -3.81 0.45
C LEU A 16 -3.66 -5.26 -0.02
N THR A 17 -4.18 -5.58 -1.21
CA THR A 17 -3.91 -6.85 -1.89
C THR A 17 -2.91 -6.60 -3.00
N VAL A 18 -1.80 -7.33 -3.00
CA VAL A 18 -0.74 -7.24 -4.01
C VAL A 18 -0.65 -8.55 -4.78
N TYR A 19 -0.22 -8.46 -6.03
CA TYR A 19 -0.17 -9.56 -6.98
C TYR A 19 1.18 -9.57 -7.70
N SER A 20 1.71 -10.75 -7.97
CA SER A 20 2.99 -10.93 -8.68
C SER A 20 2.90 -10.71 -10.19
N GLU A 21 1.70 -10.55 -10.73
CA GLU A 21 1.46 -10.34 -12.15
C GLU A 21 0.45 -9.20 -12.36
N GLU A 22 0.51 -8.60 -13.55
CA GLU A 22 -0.49 -7.65 -14.02
C GLU A 22 -1.90 -8.25 -13.99
N ASN A 23 -2.89 -7.37 -14.01
CA ASN A 23 -4.31 -7.69 -14.11
C ASN A 23 -4.81 -8.56 -12.94
N TYR A 24 -4.20 -8.42 -11.76
CA TYR A 24 -4.57 -9.11 -10.51
C TYR A 24 -4.39 -10.64 -10.57
N ARG A 25 -3.37 -11.10 -11.30
CA ARG A 25 -3.07 -12.51 -11.51
C ARG A 25 -1.89 -12.99 -10.65
N GLY A 26 -1.48 -14.24 -10.84
CA GLY A 26 -0.33 -14.82 -10.15
C GLY A 26 -0.52 -15.02 -8.63
N ALA A 27 0.61 -15.06 -7.94
CA ALA A 27 0.65 -15.16 -6.49
C ALA A 27 0.12 -13.87 -5.85
N ARG A 28 -0.50 -13.98 -4.67
CA ARG A 28 -1.07 -12.82 -3.96
C ARG A 28 -0.73 -12.80 -2.49
N ARG A 29 -0.61 -11.59 -1.94
CA ARG A 29 -0.57 -11.33 -0.49
C ARG A 29 -1.56 -10.24 -0.11
N ILE A 30 -2.08 -10.34 1.11
CA ILE A 30 -3.00 -9.35 1.68
C ILE A 30 -2.35 -8.77 2.93
N TYR A 31 -2.24 -7.45 2.96
CA TYR A 31 -1.82 -6.69 4.12
C TYR A 31 -2.97 -5.83 4.61
N THR A 32 -3.04 -5.65 5.93
CA THR A 32 -4.07 -4.84 6.59
C THR A 32 -3.45 -3.82 7.53
N GLY A 33 -4.15 -2.70 7.72
CA GLY A 33 -3.71 -1.60 8.60
C GLY A 33 -2.70 -0.65 7.95
N ASN A 34 -2.29 0.37 8.69
CA ASN A 34 -1.34 1.38 8.22
C ASN A 34 0.06 0.76 8.11
N LEU A 35 0.64 0.81 6.92
CA LEU A 35 1.94 0.19 6.67
C LEU A 35 2.72 0.90 5.57
N GLY A 36 4.01 0.59 5.48
CA GLY A 36 4.81 0.82 4.28
C GLY A 36 5.64 -0.41 3.93
N ILE A 37 5.75 -0.70 2.64
CA ILE A 37 6.59 -1.77 2.10
C ILE A 37 7.86 -1.11 1.56
N ARG A 38 9.02 -1.43 2.13
CA ARG A 38 10.28 -0.74 1.82
C ARG A 38 10.95 -1.19 0.53
N ASN A 39 10.67 -2.40 0.07
CA ASN A 39 11.19 -2.92 -1.18
C ASN A 39 10.17 -3.89 -1.77
N LEU A 40 9.59 -3.58 -2.93
CA LEU A 40 8.58 -4.45 -3.54
C LEU A 40 9.20 -5.76 -4.03
N GLU A 41 10.47 -5.76 -4.48
CA GLU A 41 11.22 -6.96 -4.88
C GLU A 41 11.27 -8.05 -3.80
N ASN A 42 11.21 -7.66 -2.52
CA ASN A 42 11.22 -8.62 -1.41
C ASN A 42 9.85 -9.30 -1.22
N ILE A 43 8.84 -8.92 -2.01
CA ILE A 43 7.46 -9.37 -1.90
C ILE A 43 7.08 -10.01 -3.22
N LEU A 44 6.87 -11.34 -3.20
CA LEU A 44 6.44 -12.10 -4.38
C LEU A 44 7.39 -11.99 -5.59
N ASP A 45 8.68 -11.76 -5.34
CA ASP A 45 9.71 -11.54 -6.37
C ASP A 45 9.40 -10.36 -7.30
N GLY A 46 8.61 -9.39 -6.82
CA GLY A 46 8.07 -8.29 -7.61
C GLY A 46 6.55 -8.18 -7.45
N ILE A 47 6.02 -6.96 -7.43
CA ILE A 47 4.58 -6.70 -7.44
C ILE A 47 4.27 -5.94 -8.70
N GLU A 48 3.33 -6.45 -9.48
CA GLU A 48 2.96 -5.91 -10.79
C GLU A 48 1.56 -5.27 -10.77
N SER A 49 0.69 -5.68 -9.84
CA SER A 49 -0.63 -5.09 -9.70
C SER A 49 -1.13 -5.11 -8.25
N LEU A 50 -2.06 -4.22 -7.93
CA LEU A 50 -2.58 -4.10 -6.56
C LEU A 50 -4.02 -3.60 -6.47
N ARG A 51 -4.66 -3.93 -5.34
CA ARG A 51 -5.94 -3.37 -4.91
C ARG A 51 -5.78 -2.77 -3.52
N PHE A 52 -6.08 -1.47 -3.40
CA PHE A 52 -6.07 -0.72 -2.17
C PHE A 52 -7.51 -0.34 -1.81
N PHE A 53 -8.00 -0.92 -0.71
CA PHE A 53 -9.36 -0.70 -0.23
C PHE A 53 -9.37 -0.17 1.20
N SER A 54 -10.22 0.81 1.45
CA SER A 54 -10.49 1.39 2.75
C SER A 54 -11.93 1.87 2.84
N THR A 55 -12.47 1.87 4.05
CA THR A 55 -13.75 2.51 4.40
C THR A 55 -13.62 4.00 4.73
N SER A 56 -12.38 4.51 4.86
CA SER A 56 -12.07 5.91 5.17
C SER A 56 -11.93 6.72 3.89
N SER A 57 -12.67 7.82 3.78
CA SER A 57 -12.49 8.82 2.72
C SER A 57 -11.13 9.52 2.76
N ASN A 58 -10.41 9.41 3.89
CA ASN A 58 -9.09 9.98 4.09
C ASN A 58 -7.95 9.05 3.69
N ALA A 59 -8.24 7.83 3.25
CA ALA A 59 -7.21 6.84 2.92
C ALA A 59 -6.23 7.33 1.84
N THR A 60 -4.96 7.03 2.04
CA THR A 60 -3.87 7.45 1.16
C THR A 60 -3.01 6.25 0.78
N LEU A 61 -2.80 6.09 -0.53
CA LEU A 61 -1.77 5.23 -1.10
C LEU A 61 -0.69 6.13 -1.69
N VAL A 62 0.58 5.85 -1.40
CA VAL A 62 1.71 6.56 -1.98
C VAL A 62 2.62 5.55 -2.64
N LEU A 63 2.91 5.75 -3.92
CA LEU A 63 3.82 4.92 -4.71
C LEU A 63 5.12 5.69 -4.90
N PHE A 64 6.25 5.04 -4.73
CA PHE A 64 7.58 5.62 -4.84
C PHE A 64 8.40 4.89 -5.90
N THR A 65 9.13 5.65 -6.70
CA THR A 65 10.09 5.13 -7.70
C THR A 65 11.35 4.53 -7.09
N GLY A 66 11.60 4.72 -5.79
CA GLY A 66 12.81 4.22 -5.12
C GLY A 66 12.48 3.40 -3.88
N THR A 67 13.31 2.41 -3.56
CA THR A 67 13.21 1.66 -2.30
C THR A 67 13.28 2.59 -1.08
N ARG A 68 12.78 2.11 0.07
CA ARG A 68 12.78 2.82 1.36
C ARG A 68 12.13 4.21 1.27
N PHE A 69 11.06 4.30 0.49
CA PHE A 69 10.24 5.48 0.29
C PHE A 69 11.00 6.64 -0.38
N ARG A 70 11.91 6.34 -1.31
CA ARG A 70 12.77 7.34 -1.98
C ARG A 70 12.31 7.66 -3.40
N GLY A 71 12.99 8.62 -4.02
CA GLY A 71 12.72 9.03 -5.40
C GLY A 71 11.44 9.86 -5.56
N ASN A 72 10.99 9.92 -6.81
CA ASN A 72 9.70 10.52 -7.16
C ASN A 72 8.56 9.69 -6.59
N PHE A 73 7.42 10.34 -6.34
CA PHE A 73 6.26 9.67 -5.77
C PHE A 73 4.95 10.16 -6.40
N ARG A 74 3.95 9.28 -6.40
CA ARG A 74 2.57 9.58 -6.76
C ARG A 74 1.66 9.35 -5.56
N ILE A 75 0.77 10.31 -5.31
CA ILE A 75 -0.19 10.25 -4.21
C ILE A 75 -1.55 9.90 -4.80
N LEU A 76 -2.14 8.81 -4.32
CA LEU A 76 -3.47 8.35 -4.71
C LEU A 76 -4.40 8.40 -3.49
N ARG A 77 -5.63 8.86 -3.70
CA ARG A 77 -6.62 9.10 -2.63
C ARG A 77 -7.81 8.18 -2.80
N GLY A 78 -8.34 7.68 -1.68
CA GLY A 78 -9.45 6.73 -1.72
C GLY A 78 -9.06 5.38 -2.32
N ASN A 79 -10.05 4.57 -2.65
CA ASN A 79 -9.84 3.20 -3.15
C ASN A 79 -9.18 3.21 -4.53
N GLN A 80 -8.23 2.30 -4.74
CA GLN A 80 -7.48 2.18 -5.99
C GLN A 80 -7.45 0.73 -6.44
N ASN A 81 -7.64 0.52 -7.74
CA ASN A 81 -7.41 -0.74 -8.42
C ASN A 81 -6.43 -0.46 -9.55
N ILE A 82 -5.20 -0.97 -9.41
CA ILE A 82 -4.10 -0.73 -10.33
C ILE A 82 -3.79 -2.07 -10.97
N ALA A 83 -4.17 -2.21 -12.25
CA ALA A 83 -3.99 -3.45 -13.00
C ALA A 83 -2.54 -3.62 -13.48
N ASP A 84 -1.80 -2.52 -13.62
CA ASP A 84 -0.42 -2.46 -14.05
C ASP A 84 0.23 -1.29 -13.31
N LEU A 85 1.32 -1.55 -12.58
CA LEU A 85 2.03 -0.53 -11.80
C LEU A 85 2.91 0.38 -12.66
N ASP A 86 3.36 -0.07 -13.83
CA ASP A 86 4.27 0.68 -14.71
C ASP A 86 3.60 1.92 -15.32
N ASP A 87 2.28 1.84 -15.50
CA ASP A 87 1.42 2.94 -15.97
C ASP A 87 1.44 4.16 -15.04
N TYR A 88 1.79 4.00 -13.76
CA TYR A 88 1.51 5.02 -12.75
C TYR A 88 2.65 6.00 -12.48
N LEU A 89 3.89 5.70 -12.87
CA LEU A 89 5.06 6.55 -12.62
C LEU A 89 5.80 6.99 -13.89
N ALA A 90 5.06 7.16 -14.99
CA ALA A 90 5.57 7.63 -16.29
C ALA A 90 6.66 6.70 -16.86
N GLY A 91 6.40 5.39 -16.84
CA GLY A 91 7.33 4.37 -17.31
C GLY A 91 8.52 4.14 -16.37
N ARG A 92 8.31 4.31 -15.07
CA ARG A 92 9.30 3.98 -14.04
C ARG A 92 8.69 3.01 -13.05
N ASP A 93 9.53 2.10 -12.57
CA ASP A 93 9.10 1.05 -11.65
C ASP A 93 8.66 1.62 -10.30
N VAL A 94 7.70 0.95 -9.67
CA VAL A 94 7.32 1.23 -8.28
C VAL A 94 8.17 0.36 -7.37
N GLU A 95 9.11 0.97 -6.64
CA GLU A 95 10.04 0.20 -5.79
C GLU A 95 9.62 0.15 -4.31
N SER A 96 8.78 1.08 -3.86
CA SER A 96 8.22 1.04 -2.50
C SER A 96 6.88 1.77 -2.40
N LEU A 97 6.12 1.49 -1.33
CA LEU A 97 4.80 2.10 -1.15
C LEU A 97 4.42 2.34 0.31
N ILE A 98 3.45 3.23 0.52
CA ILE A 98 2.78 3.46 1.80
C ILE A 98 1.28 3.27 1.61
N SER A 99 0.66 2.49 2.49
CA SER A 99 -0.77 2.20 2.51
C SER A 99 -1.35 2.60 3.87
N THR A 100 -2.27 3.57 3.89
CA THR A 100 -2.81 4.08 5.16
C THR A 100 -4.27 4.49 5.10
N ASN A 101 -4.95 4.34 6.24
CA ASN A 101 -6.34 4.74 6.45
C ASN A 101 -6.47 6.25 6.72
N GLN A 102 -5.33 6.94 6.84
CA GLN A 102 -5.20 8.34 7.22
C GLN A 102 -4.81 9.20 6.03
N ARG A 103 -5.09 10.50 6.14
CA ARG A 103 -4.65 11.49 5.17
C ARG A 103 -3.21 11.89 5.44
N LEU A 104 -2.29 11.43 4.60
CA LEU A 104 -0.93 11.98 4.57
C LEU A 104 -0.90 13.25 3.70
N THR A 105 -0.41 14.34 4.27
CA THR A 105 -0.20 15.61 3.54
C THR A 105 1.03 15.51 2.65
N LEU A 106 1.13 16.40 1.65
CA LEU A 106 2.31 16.48 0.80
C LEU A 106 3.59 16.77 1.61
N ALA A 107 3.50 17.60 2.64
CA ALA A 107 4.62 17.89 3.53
C ALA A 107 5.08 16.65 4.31
N GLN A 108 4.14 15.88 4.87
CA GLN A 108 4.45 14.61 5.54
C GLN A 108 5.09 13.61 4.58
N ILE A 109 4.59 13.50 3.36
CA ILE A 109 5.14 12.57 2.35
C ILE A 109 6.55 13.00 1.93
N ARG A 110 6.79 14.30 1.75
CA ARG A 110 8.16 14.82 1.51
C ARG A 110 9.08 14.55 2.68
N ASN A 111 8.60 14.67 3.93
CA ASN A 111 9.39 14.34 5.11
C ASN A 111 9.74 12.85 5.13
N ILE A 112 8.76 11.96 4.95
CA ILE A 112 8.98 10.51 4.84
C ILE A 112 9.98 10.21 3.70
N ARG A 113 9.84 10.86 2.55
CA ARG A 113 10.77 10.70 1.43
C ARG A 113 12.19 11.14 1.78
N ASN A 114 12.36 12.15 2.62
CA ASN A 114 13.66 12.67 3.03
C ASN A 114 14.30 11.85 4.16
N THR A 115 13.50 11.24 5.05
CA THR A 115 14.01 10.51 6.22
C THR A 115 13.94 8.99 6.08
N GLY A 116 13.04 8.47 5.24
CA GLY A 116 12.65 7.06 5.19
C GLY A 116 11.84 6.60 6.40
N GLN A 117 11.45 7.52 7.29
CA GLN A 117 10.77 7.20 8.55
C GLN A 117 9.26 7.40 8.43
N LEU A 118 8.49 6.36 8.76
CA LEU A 118 7.03 6.44 8.81
C LEU A 118 6.55 7.03 10.13
N PRO A 119 5.32 7.57 10.18
CA PRO A 119 4.69 7.96 11.44
C PRO A 119 4.57 6.78 12.41
N SER A 120 4.50 7.10 13.72
CA SER A 120 4.25 6.09 14.75
C SER A 120 2.97 5.29 14.46
N GLY A 121 3.00 3.99 14.77
CA GLY A 121 1.89 3.06 14.52
C GLY A 121 1.83 2.47 13.11
N TYR A 122 2.72 2.87 12.20
CA TYR A 122 2.84 2.22 10.89
C TYR A 122 3.71 0.97 11.01
N ARG A 123 3.24 -0.14 10.46
CA ARG A 123 4.06 -1.34 10.32
C ARG A 123 4.98 -1.22 9.11
N LEU A 124 6.27 -1.48 9.30
CA LEU A 124 7.21 -1.63 8.20
C LEU A 124 7.25 -3.08 7.74
N ILE A 125 7.12 -3.27 6.43
CA ILE A 125 7.31 -4.52 5.72
C ILE A 125 8.59 -4.39 4.91
#